data_AF-A0A847NY93-F1
#
_entry.id   AF-A0A847NY93-F1
#
_cell.length_a   1.000
_cell.length_b   1.000
_cell.length_c   1.000
_cell.angle_alpha   90.00
_cell.angle_beta   90.00
_cell.angle_gamma   90.00
#
_symmetry.space_group_name_H-M   'P 1'
#
loop_
_entity.id
_entity.type
_entity.pdbx_description
1 polymer ?
#
loop_
_entity_poly.entity_id
_entity_poly.type
_entity_poly.pdbx_seq_one_letter_code
_entity_poly.pdbx_strand_id
1 'polypeptide(L)'
;MYSLQTTKALWLTSDGLRQYIDVDVIQFTKKSFELHIRSANGNEIKCNLVSDDGFNYYSNVNQSVTPYSFHLRCFFNDLNILLYGNWKKGGHEGELCIHATSKILISDHNPDFPELPPAA
;
A
#
# COMPACT_ATOMS: atom_id res chain seq x y z
N MET A 1 -15.67 -7.14 1.36
CA MET A 1 -14.57 -6.24 1.81
C MET A 1 -13.42 -6.39 0.81
N TYR A 2 -12.62 -5.37 0.52
CA TYR A 2 -11.46 -5.54 -0.38
C TYR A 2 -10.18 -5.60 0.46
N SER A 3 -9.30 -6.55 0.18
CA SER A 3 -7.93 -6.54 0.71
C SER A 3 -6.96 -6.20 -0.41
N LEU A 4 -5.85 -5.55 -0.05
CA LEU A 4 -4.74 -5.34 -0.95
C LEU A 4 -3.61 -6.28 -0.57
N GLN A 5 -3.16 -7.04 -1.55
CA GLN A 5 -1.96 -7.84 -1.42
C GLN A 5 -0.84 -7.20 -2.24
N THR A 6 0.19 -6.73 -1.56
CA THR A 6 1.44 -6.31 -2.20
C THR A 6 2.07 -7.49 -2.92
N THR A 7 2.38 -7.32 -4.20
CA THR A 7 3.04 -8.33 -5.03
C THR A 7 4.52 -8.03 -5.20
N LYS A 8 4.89 -6.76 -5.21
CA LYS A 8 6.27 -6.30 -5.30
C LYS A 8 6.39 -4.90 -4.71
N ALA A 9 7.39 -4.67 -3.89
CA ALA A 9 7.75 -3.33 -3.45
C ALA A 9 9.26 -3.13 -3.52
N LEU A 10 9.67 -1.96 -3.97
CA LEU A 10 11.07 -1.55 -4.02
C LEU A 10 11.16 -0.06 -3.71
N TRP A 11 12.28 0.32 -3.10
CA TRP A 11 12.72 1.70 -3.09
C TRP A 11 13.96 1.88 -3.96
N LEU A 12 14.13 3.08 -4.49
CA LEU A 12 15.38 3.57 -5.06
C LEU A 12 15.96 4.53 -4.03
N THR A 13 17.20 4.30 -3.65
CA THR A 13 17.95 5.17 -2.74
C THR A 13 18.59 6.33 -3.47
N SER A 14 19.01 7.35 -2.73
CA SER A 14 19.59 8.58 -3.29
C SER A 14 20.87 8.35 -4.12
N ASP A 15 21.53 7.22 -3.91
CA ASP A 15 22.71 6.76 -4.64
C ASP A 15 22.37 5.85 -5.85
N GLY A 16 21.07 5.69 -6.17
CA GLY A 16 20.60 4.90 -7.30
C GLY A 16 20.52 3.39 -7.04
N LEU A 17 20.76 2.93 -5.82
CA LEU A 17 20.62 1.50 -5.49
C LEU A 17 19.14 1.11 -5.40
N ARG A 18 18.85 -0.08 -5.91
CA ARG A 18 17.55 -0.74 -5.75
C ARG A 18 17.59 -1.60 -4.52
N GLN A 19 16.63 -1.41 -3.64
CA GLN A 19 16.44 -2.35 -2.53
C GLN A 19 14.98 -2.75 -2.44
N TYR A 20 14.79 -4.07 -2.41
CA TYR A 20 13.50 -4.68 -2.20
C TYR A 20 13.10 -4.51 -0.74
N ILE A 21 11.82 -4.20 -0.53
CA ILE A 21 11.22 -3.95 0.77
C ILE A 21 9.95 -4.77 0.86
N ASP A 22 9.57 -5.09 2.09
CA ASP A 22 8.27 -5.69 2.38
C ASP A 22 7.30 -4.57 2.74
N VAL A 23 6.09 -4.61 2.19
CA VAL A 23 5.07 -3.58 2.41
C VAL A 23 3.73 -4.25 2.64
N ASP A 24 3.17 -4.05 3.81
CA ASP A 24 1.80 -4.45 4.12
C ASP A 24 0.86 -3.25 3.96
N VAL A 25 -0.24 -3.46 3.25
CA VAL A 25 -1.32 -2.48 3.16
C VAL A 25 -2.43 -2.91 4.12
N ILE A 26 -2.49 -2.26 5.29
CA ILE A 26 -3.38 -2.66 6.38
C ILE A 26 -4.81 -2.22 6.09
N GLN A 27 -4.97 -1.00 5.56
CA GLN A 27 -6.25 -0.42 5.21
C GLN A 27 -6.12 0.42 3.94
N PHE A 28 -7.14 0.37 3.09
CA PHE A 28 -7.21 1.19 1.89
C PHE A 28 -8.63 1.74 1.66
N THR A 29 -8.69 3.02 1.32
CA THR A 29 -9.84 3.71 0.75
C THR A 29 -9.39 4.58 -0.41
N LYS A 30 -10.32 5.09 -1.21
CA LYS A 30 -9.99 6.10 -2.23
C LYS A 30 -9.26 7.33 -1.66
N LYS A 31 -9.40 7.64 -0.37
CA LYS A 31 -8.78 8.81 0.26
C LYS A 31 -7.53 8.50 1.07
N SER A 32 -7.25 7.22 1.36
CA SER A 32 -6.14 6.89 2.25
C SER A 32 -5.60 5.47 2.08
N PHE A 33 -4.31 5.31 2.36
CA PHE A 33 -3.65 4.02 2.54
C PHE A 33 -2.89 4.00 3.86
N GLU A 34 -3.15 2.99 4.68
CA GLU A 34 -2.29 2.69 5.82
C GLU A 34 -1.25 1.65 5.40
N LEU A 35 0.03 2.05 5.42
CA LEU A 35 1.16 1.23 5.02
C LEU A 35 2.05 0.91 6.20
N HIS A 36 2.56 -0.32 6.21
CA HIS A 36 3.67 -0.74 7.06
C HIS A 36 4.81 -1.23 6.17
N ILE A 37 5.87 -0.43 6.09
CA ILE A 37 7.05 -0.69 5.26
C ILE A 37 8.14 -1.29 6.14
N ARG A 38 8.67 -2.45 5.76
CA ARG A 38 9.77 -3.15 6.44
C ARG A 38 10.94 -3.29 5.48
N SER A 39 12.08 -2.71 5.86
CA SER A 39 13.31 -2.75 5.07
C SER A 39 14.18 -3.95 5.46
N ALA A 40 15.09 -4.34 4.57
CA ALA A 40 15.95 -5.51 4.76
C ALA A 40 16.85 -5.46 6.02
N ASN A 41 17.16 -4.27 6.53
CA ASN A 41 17.94 -4.10 7.76
C ASN A 41 17.06 -4.09 9.04
N GLY A 42 15.77 -4.43 8.92
CA GLY A 42 14.84 -4.50 10.03
C GLY A 42 14.22 -3.18 10.44
N ASN A 43 14.55 -2.05 9.78
CA ASN A 43 13.85 -0.80 10.05
C ASN A 43 12.42 -0.85 9.52
N GLU A 44 11.50 -0.41 10.35
CA GLU A 44 10.07 -0.34 10.05
C GLU A 44 9.59 1.12 9.98
N ILE A 45 8.68 1.38 9.05
CA ILE A 45 8.03 2.67 8.89
C ILE A 45 6.53 2.40 8.80
N LYS A 46 5.75 2.98 9.72
CA LYS A 46 4.29 2.96 9.63
C LYS A 46 3.82 4.33 9.20
N CYS A 47 3.07 4.40 8.11
CA CYS A 47 2.61 5.67 7.56
C CYS A 47 1.17 5.59 7.04
N ASN A 48 0.46 6.71 7.16
CA ASN A 48 -0.83 6.89 6.54
C ASN A 48 -0.66 7.88 5.39
N LEU A 49 -0.87 7.40 4.17
CA LEU A 49 -0.92 8.19 2.95
C LEU A 49 -2.32 8.73 2.78
N VAL A 50 -2.48 10.05 2.60
CA VAL A 50 -3.78 10.71 2.42
C VAL A 50 -3.85 11.41 1.08
N SER A 51 -5.04 11.42 0.47
CA SER A 51 -5.29 12.02 -0.83
C SER A 51 -6.59 12.83 -0.84
N ASP A 52 -6.53 13.99 -1.50
CA ASP A 52 -7.67 14.87 -1.73
C ASP A 52 -8.36 14.60 -3.08
N ASP A 53 -7.62 14.08 -4.06
CA ASP A 53 -8.08 13.85 -5.44
C ASP A 53 -8.23 12.37 -5.82
N GLY A 54 -7.84 11.45 -4.91
CA GLY A 54 -7.82 10.01 -5.15
C GLY A 54 -6.69 9.54 -6.07
N PHE A 55 -5.73 10.42 -6.40
CA PHE A 55 -4.63 10.14 -7.30
C PHE A 55 -3.26 10.46 -6.68
N ASN A 56 -3.10 11.64 -6.08
CA ASN A 56 -1.89 12.05 -5.37
C ASN A 56 -2.05 11.82 -3.87
N TYR A 57 -1.11 11.09 -3.27
CA TYR A 57 -1.11 10.69 -1.87
C TYR A 57 0.13 11.21 -1.16
N TYR A 58 -0.07 11.73 0.05
CA TYR A 58 0.96 12.38 0.85
C TYR A 58 1.04 11.80 2.25
N SER A 59 2.24 11.70 2.81
CA SER A 59 2.43 11.38 4.22
C SER A 59 3.66 12.07 4.77
N ASN A 60 3.59 12.50 6.03
CA ASN A 60 4.74 12.93 6.82
C ASN A 60 4.81 12.04 8.07
N VAL A 61 5.91 11.32 8.22
CA VAL A 61 6.12 10.35 9.31
C VAL A 61 7.14 10.92 10.28
N ASN A 62 6.64 11.35 11.44
CA ASN A 62 7.45 11.98 12.49
C ASN A 62 7.96 10.96 13.54
N GLN A 63 8.01 9.66 13.20
CA GLN A 63 8.40 8.58 14.13
C GLN A 63 9.92 8.48 14.36
N SER A 64 10.74 9.30 13.71
CA SER A 64 12.21 9.25 13.86
C SER A 64 12.81 10.64 14.00
N VAL A 65 14.04 10.72 14.51
CA VAL A 65 14.81 11.98 14.65
C VAL A 65 14.86 12.76 13.34
N THR A 66 14.82 12.05 12.22
CA THR A 66 14.80 12.62 10.88
C THR A 66 13.54 12.16 10.14
N PRO A 67 12.50 13.00 10.04
CA PRO A 67 11.18 12.57 9.54
C PRO A 67 11.24 12.09 8.10
N TYR A 68 10.38 11.12 7.78
CA TYR A 68 10.13 10.72 6.39
C TYR A 68 9.00 11.56 5.82
N SER A 69 9.08 11.87 4.53
CA SER A 69 7.93 12.33 3.74
C SER A 69 7.76 11.43 2.53
N PHE A 70 6.50 11.19 2.16
CA PHE A 70 6.12 10.42 0.99
C PHE A 70 5.18 11.24 0.13
N HIS A 71 5.38 11.20 -1.19
CA HIS A 71 4.49 11.75 -2.19
C HIS A 71 4.36 10.74 -3.31
N LEU A 72 3.30 9.93 -3.26
CA LEU A 72 3.07 8.83 -4.19
C LEU A 72 1.84 9.11 -5.04
N ARG A 73 1.85 8.66 -6.29
CA ARG A 73 0.67 8.61 -7.16
C ARG A 73 0.12 7.20 -7.19
N CYS A 74 -1.20 7.08 -7.25
CA CYS A 74 -1.88 5.81 -7.33
C CYS A 74 -2.51 5.61 -8.72
N PHE A 75 -2.17 4.49 -9.37
CA PHE A 75 -2.74 4.09 -10.64
C PHE A 75 -3.52 2.79 -10.45
N PHE A 76 -4.75 2.76 -10.97
CA PHE A 76 -5.63 1.61 -10.93
C PHE A 76 -5.77 1.03 -12.34
N ASN A 77 -5.59 -0.28 -12.49
CA ASN A 77 -5.88 -1.02 -13.70
C ASN A 77 -6.57 -2.34 -13.33
N ASP A 78 -7.91 -2.33 -13.37
CA ASP A 78 -8.79 -3.38 -12.84
C ASP A 78 -8.46 -3.70 -11.37
N LEU A 79 -7.94 -4.91 -11.11
CA LEU A 79 -7.53 -5.37 -9.79
C LEU A 79 -6.09 -4.97 -9.46
N ASN A 80 -5.32 -4.47 -10.41
CA ASN A 80 -3.93 -4.09 -10.20
C ASN A 80 -3.83 -2.65 -9.74
N ILE A 81 -2.99 -2.42 -8.75
CA ILE A 81 -2.73 -1.11 -8.17
C ILE A 81 -1.22 -0.85 -8.17
N LEU A 82 -0.84 0.34 -8.58
CA LEU A 82 0.52 0.85 -8.51
C LEU A 82 0.54 2.13 -7.69
N LEU A 83 1.26 2.12 -6.57
CA LEU A 83 1.66 3.32 -5.85
C LEU A 83 3.11 3.64 -6.23
N TYR A 84 3.36 4.81 -6.80
CA TYR A 84 4.68 5.21 -7.24
C TYR A 84 4.95 6.69 -7.01
N GLY A 85 6.10 7.04 -6.46
CA GLY A 85 6.54 8.42 -6.35
C GLY A 85 7.72 8.58 -5.41
N ASN A 86 7.84 9.77 -4.83
CA ASN A 86 9.04 10.16 -4.11
C ASN A 86 8.93 9.87 -2.61
N TRP A 87 10.06 9.56 -2.01
CA TRP A 87 10.26 9.63 -0.56
C TRP A 87 11.43 10.57 -0.24
N LYS A 88 11.39 11.20 0.94
CA LYS A 88 12.52 12.00 1.46
C LYS A 88 12.77 11.74 2.93
N LYS A 89 14.04 11.73 3.34
CA LYS A 89 14.49 11.65 4.73
C LYS A 89 15.83 12.38 4.88
N GLY A 90 15.87 13.47 5.66
CA GLY A 90 17.13 14.08 6.09
C GLY A 90 18.07 14.52 4.97
N GLY A 91 17.53 15.13 3.91
CA GLY A 91 18.31 15.54 2.74
C GLY A 91 18.56 14.43 1.72
N HIS A 92 18.22 13.18 2.04
CA HIS A 92 18.17 12.09 1.07
C HIS A 92 16.78 12.00 0.44
N GLU A 93 16.72 11.74 -0.85
CA GLU A 93 15.49 11.48 -1.57
C GLU A 93 15.68 10.32 -2.55
N GLY A 94 14.56 9.73 -2.95
CA GLY A 94 14.53 8.66 -3.91
C GLY A 94 13.10 8.32 -4.28
N GLU A 95 12.92 7.15 -4.88
CA GLU A 95 11.60 6.72 -5.36
C GLU A 95 11.13 5.48 -4.62
N LEU A 96 9.82 5.36 -4.47
CA LEU A 96 9.14 4.21 -3.88
C LEU A 96 8.13 3.70 -4.91
N CYS A 97 8.16 2.40 -5.15
CA CYS A 97 7.26 1.72 -6.07
C CYS A 97 6.66 0.51 -5.38
N ILE A 98 5.33 0.45 -5.30
CA ILE A 98 4.56 -0.62 -4.68
C ILE A 98 3.53 -1.10 -5.68
N HIS A 99 3.67 -2.34 -6.12
CA HIS A 99 2.66 -3.06 -6.87
C HIS A 99 1.81 -3.87 -5.91
N ALA A 100 0.50 -3.76 -6.04
CA ALA A 100 -0.47 -4.51 -5.27
C ALA A 100 -1.61 -5.03 -6.16
N THR A 101 -2.32 -6.02 -5.64
CA THR A 101 -3.54 -6.54 -6.25
C THR A 101 -4.69 -6.47 -5.25
N SER A 102 -5.84 -5.96 -5.70
CA SER A 102 -7.09 -5.98 -4.97
C SER A 102 -7.70 -7.37 -5.05
N LYS A 103 -7.96 -7.95 -3.89
CA LYS A 103 -8.70 -9.20 -3.74
C LYS A 103 -10.05 -8.89 -3.10
N ILE A 104 -11.10 -9.44 -3.70
CA ILE A 104 -12.42 -9.46 -3.05
C ILE A 104 -12.30 -10.44 -1.90
N LEU A 105 -12.40 -9.95 -0.67
CA LEU A 105 -12.69 -10.80 0.47
C LEU A 105 -14.16 -11.19 0.35
N ILE A 106 -14.39 -12.40 -0.15
CA ILE A 106 -15.67 -13.08 0.03
C ILE A 106 -15.73 -13.36 1.52
N SER A 107 -16.71 -12.75 2.18
CA SER A 107 -17.00 -13.04 3.58
C SER A 107 -17.66 -14.42 3.61
N ASP A 108 -17.08 -15.38 4.34
CA ASP A 108 -17.67 -16.71 4.58
C ASP A 108 -18.99 -16.67 5.36
N HIS A 109 -19.53 -15.49 5.70
CA HIS A 109 -20.94 -15.39 6.03
C HIS A 109 -21.80 -15.59 4.78
N ASN A 110 -22.11 -16.86 4.54
CA ASN A 110 -23.31 -17.29 3.84
C ASN A 110 -24.42 -17.54 4.89
N PRO A 111 -25.22 -16.53 5.30
CA PRO A 111 -26.46 -16.82 6.00
C PRO A 111 -27.48 -17.31 4.96
N ASP A 112 -27.82 -18.60 5.03
CA ASP A 112 -28.99 -19.20 4.39
C ASP A 112 -29.11 -19.05 2.86
N PHE A 113 -28.41 -19.90 2.12
CA PHE A 113 -29.01 -20.41 0.88
C PHE A 113 -30.11 -21.40 1.30
N PRO A 114 -31.40 -21.17 0.98
CA PRO A 114 -32.40 -22.20 1.19
C PRO A 114 -32.04 -23.41 0.33
N GLU A 115 -31.90 -24.59 0.96
CA GLU A 115 -31.83 -25.86 0.25
C GLU A 115 -33.04 -25.93 -0.70
N LEU A 116 -32.76 -26.01 -2.00
CA LEU A 116 -33.81 -26.34 -2.96
C LEU A 116 -34.30 -27.76 -2.64
N PRO A 117 -35.63 -27.98 -2.53
CA PRO A 117 -36.14 -29.32 -2.29
C PRO A 117 -35.70 -30.25 -3.43
N PRO A 118 -35.45 -31.54 -3.13
CA PRO A 118 -35.00 -32.50 -4.13
C PRO A 118 -36.01 -32.53 -5.28
N ALA A 119 -35.48 -32.55 -6.51
CA ALA A 119 -36.29 -32.63 -7.71
C ALA A 119 -37.20 -33.87 -7.64
N ALA A 120 -38.49 -33.64 -7.86
CA ALA A 120 -39.53 -34.68 -7.96
C ALA A 120 -39.39 -35.50 -9.25
#